data_AF-A0A2E0SCM3-F1
#
_entry.id   AF-A0A2E0SCM3-F1
#
_cell.length_a   1.000
_cell.length_b   1.000
_cell.length_c   1.000
_cell.angle_alpha   90.00
_cell.angle_beta   90.00
_cell.angle_gamma   90.00
#
_symmetry.space_group_name_H-M   'P 1'
#
loop_
_entity.id
_entity.type
_entity.pdbx_description
1 polymer ?
#
loop_
_entity_poly.entity_id
_entity_poly.type
_entity_poly.pdbx_seq_one_letter_code
_entity_poly.pdbx_strand_id
1 'polypeptide(L)'
;MTEDISVTEDDSVKTGTGQPQTIWQNRWVLVVGIIVVVPALVLLMLDLDSKPVPVPPQSAEEMLAIEAEMMPDSPSEELDEPGIYNARFYEVKQVVFPDDEYVIGVEVNGHACAYLLAGMNDIDQHIVHHQLGGQEFTVTYCDKSECIAVYDKAGTTAEIRNGGFSGETLWILYDGQRFEQDAEEIPLKSFPSVKTTWAEWKQQHPETLVYVGLGMSHGPTLKDE
;
A
#
# COMPACT_ATOMS: atom_id res chain seq x y z
N MET A 1 -8.08 -4.27 74.13
CA MET A 1 -7.72 -4.67 75.51
C MET A 1 -8.19 -6.10 75.70
N THR A 2 -7.22 -6.98 76.04
CA THR A 2 -7.34 -8.33 76.69
C THR A 2 -8.15 -9.40 75.93
N GLU A 3 -7.52 -10.44 75.37
CA GLU A 3 -7.07 -11.70 76.05
C GLU A 3 -8.28 -12.36 76.78
N ASP A 4 -8.64 -13.64 76.63
CA ASP A 4 -7.86 -14.85 76.38
C ASP A 4 -8.83 -16.05 76.25
N ILE A 5 -8.30 -17.25 75.95
CA ILE A 5 -8.84 -18.60 76.33
C ILE A 5 -10.03 -19.19 75.54
N SER A 6 -9.78 -20.26 74.77
CA SER A 6 -9.90 -21.67 75.21
C SER A 6 -9.92 -22.65 74.03
N VAL A 7 -9.01 -23.60 74.10
CA VAL A 7 -8.98 -24.87 73.37
C VAL A 7 -9.93 -25.86 74.04
N THR A 8 -10.62 -26.69 73.26
CA THR A 8 -10.94 -28.07 73.66
C THR A 8 -10.82 -29.01 72.47
N GLU A 9 -9.80 -29.87 72.54
CA GLU A 9 -9.69 -31.17 71.90
C GLU A 9 -10.72 -32.16 72.49
N ASP A 10 -11.29 -33.03 71.66
CA ASP A 10 -11.42 -34.50 71.82
C ASP A 10 -12.21 -34.97 70.58
N ASP A 11 -11.92 -36.08 69.89
CA ASP A 11 -11.76 -37.38 70.50
C ASP A 11 -10.93 -38.32 69.60
N SER A 12 -10.15 -39.14 70.28
CA SER A 12 -9.20 -40.10 69.75
C SER A 12 -9.85 -41.47 69.65
N VAL A 13 -9.74 -42.16 68.51
CA VAL A 13 -9.78 -43.63 68.50
C VAL A 13 -8.54 -44.19 67.83
N LYS A 14 -7.82 -44.95 68.67
CA LYS A 14 -6.50 -45.51 68.50
C LYS A 14 -6.51 -46.88 67.79
N THR A 15 -5.49 -47.03 66.95
CA THR A 15 -4.56 -48.17 66.85
C THR A 15 -5.07 -49.56 66.49
N GLY A 16 -4.67 -50.00 65.28
CA GLY A 16 -4.31 -51.39 64.98
C GLY A 16 -2.83 -51.46 64.60
N THR A 17 -2.09 -52.33 65.29
CA THR A 17 -0.63 -52.51 65.28
C THR A 17 -0.15 -53.45 64.15
N GLY A 18 0.92 -53.05 63.44
CA GLY A 18 1.72 -53.92 62.56
C GLY A 18 3.03 -53.24 62.15
N GLN A 19 4.17 -53.82 62.55
CA GLN A 19 5.55 -53.32 62.43
C GLN A 19 6.11 -53.32 60.97
N PRO A 20 7.28 -52.68 60.72
CA PRO A 20 7.54 -51.84 59.55
C PRO A 20 8.25 -52.61 58.42
N GLN A 21 7.90 -52.31 57.17
CA GLN A 21 8.69 -52.74 56.01
C GLN A 21 8.97 -51.51 55.11
N THR A 22 10.10 -50.87 55.41
CA THR A 22 11.01 -50.15 54.49
C THR A 22 10.39 -49.31 53.37
N ILE A 23 9.89 -48.12 53.69
CA ILE A 23 9.48 -47.09 52.69
C ILE A 23 10.72 -46.37 52.08
N TRP A 24 11.93 -46.89 52.28
CA TRP A 24 13.18 -46.28 51.80
C TRP A 24 13.84 -46.99 50.62
N GLN A 25 13.26 -48.06 50.08
CA GLN A 25 13.97 -48.86 49.09
C GLN A 25 13.68 -48.50 47.62
N ASN A 26 12.60 -47.75 47.31
CA ASN A 26 12.15 -47.58 45.92
C ASN A 26 11.89 -46.12 45.45
N ARG A 27 12.18 -45.09 46.26
CA ARG A 27 11.90 -43.69 45.83
C ARG A 27 12.87 -43.13 44.78
N TRP A 28 14.07 -43.69 44.65
CA TRP A 28 15.03 -43.25 43.63
C TRP A 28 14.67 -43.78 42.24
N VAL A 29 14.04 -44.95 42.16
CA VAL A 29 13.60 -45.56 40.89
C VAL A 29 12.46 -44.75 40.24
N LEU A 30 11.57 -44.16 41.05
CA LEU A 30 10.47 -43.33 40.55
C LEU A 30 10.93 -41.94 40.07
N VAL A 31 11.94 -41.33 40.72
CA VAL A 31 12.47 -40.01 40.32
C VAL A 31 13.35 -40.11 39.09
N VAL A 32 14.20 -41.14 38.99
CA VAL A 32 15.07 -41.34 37.81
C VAL A 32 14.27 -41.86 36.60
N GLY A 33 13.28 -42.72 36.82
CA GLY A 33 12.41 -43.22 35.75
C GLY A 33 11.62 -42.10 35.08
N ILE A 34 11.00 -41.21 35.83
CA ILE A 34 10.18 -40.13 35.25
C ILE A 34 11.06 -39.06 34.58
N ILE A 35 12.20 -38.69 35.17
CA ILE A 35 13.07 -37.62 34.64
C ILE A 35 13.92 -38.09 33.45
N VAL A 36 14.16 -39.39 33.27
CA VAL A 36 14.97 -39.91 32.14
C VAL A 36 14.08 -40.56 31.08
N VAL A 37 13.12 -41.41 31.47
CA VAL A 37 12.31 -42.18 30.52
C VAL A 37 11.29 -41.30 29.81
N VAL A 38 10.70 -40.30 30.48
CA VAL A 38 9.73 -39.40 29.83
C VAL A 38 10.41 -38.50 28.79
N PRO A 39 11.51 -37.77 29.08
CA PRO A 39 12.19 -37.02 28.02
C PRO A 39 12.87 -37.92 26.99
N ALA A 40 13.33 -39.13 27.33
CA ALA A 40 13.82 -40.08 26.34
C ALA A 40 12.70 -40.60 25.42
N LEU A 41 11.49 -40.85 25.94
CA LEU A 41 10.32 -41.22 25.12
C LEU A 41 9.80 -40.03 24.31
N VAL A 42 9.85 -38.81 24.85
CA VAL A 42 9.54 -37.59 24.11
C VAL A 42 10.58 -37.36 23.01
N LEU A 43 11.86 -37.60 23.26
CA LEU A 43 12.93 -37.56 22.24
C LEU A 43 12.85 -38.72 21.24
N LEU A 44 12.27 -39.86 21.62
CA LEU A 44 12.03 -41.01 20.73
C LEU A 44 10.76 -40.82 19.88
N MET A 45 9.74 -40.13 20.42
CA MET A 45 8.50 -39.75 19.73
C MET A 45 8.67 -38.49 18.88
N LEU A 46 9.59 -37.60 19.26
CA LEU A 46 10.13 -36.57 18.39
C LEU A 46 11.15 -37.24 17.46
N ASP A 47 10.61 -37.93 16.46
CA ASP A 47 11.29 -38.59 15.36
C ASP A 47 12.46 -37.73 14.82
N LEU A 48 13.65 -37.91 15.42
CA LEU A 48 14.94 -37.34 14.99
C LEU A 48 15.47 -38.05 13.74
N ASP A 49 14.59 -38.76 13.01
CA ASP A 49 14.79 -39.18 11.63
C ASP A 49 13.67 -38.64 10.72
N SER A 50 13.12 -37.47 11.08
CA SER A 50 12.46 -36.60 10.12
C SER A 50 13.51 -36.16 9.10
N LYS A 51 13.78 -37.00 8.10
CA LYS A 51 14.35 -36.55 6.83
C LYS A 51 13.58 -35.28 6.48
N PRO A 52 14.24 -34.16 6.16
CA PRO A 52 13.54 -32.96 5.75
C PRO A 52 12.55 -33.41 4.70
N VAL A 53 11.24 -33.28 5.00
CA VAL A 53 10.23 -33.46 3.96
C VAL A 53 10.72 -32.55 2.86
N PRO A 54 11.05 -33.08 1.67
CA PRO A 54 11.39 -32.20 0.57
C PRO A 54 10.10 -31.43 0.34
N VAL A 55 10.05 -30.22 0.88
CA VAL A 55 9.17 -29.19 0.37
C VAL A 55 9.65 -29.12 -1.08
N PRO A 56 8.86 -29.60 -2.07
CA PRO A 56 9.25 -29.36 -3.44
C PRO A 56 9.53 -27.86 -3.51
N PRO A 57 10.67 -27.41 -4.07
CA PRO A 57 10.81 -25.99 -4.32
C PRO A 57 9.53 -25.62 -5.06
N GLN A 58 8.70 -24.73 -4.50
CA GLN A 58 7.60 -24.17 -5.27
C GLN A 58 8.29 -23.75 -6.55
N SER A 59 8.01 -24.47 -7.64
CA SER A 59 8.84 -24.35 -8.83
C SER A 59 8.77 -22.87 -9.21
N ALA A 60 9.79 -22.33 -9.89
CA ALA A 60 9.68 -20.95 -10.37
C ALA A 60 8.35 -20.72 -11.09
N GLU A 61 7.78 -21.77 -11.70
CA GLU A 61 6.43 -21.82 -12.28
C GLU A 61 5.29 -21.73 -11.26
N GLU A 62 5.33 -22.41 -10.10
CA GLU A 62 4.32 -22.25 -9.04
C GLU A 62 4.43 -20.89 -8.35
N MET A 63 5.65 -20.38 -8.13
CA MET A 63 5.84 -19.02 -7.63
C MET A 63 5.36 -17.99 -8.65
N LEU A 64 5.67 -18.16 -9.94
CA LEU A 64 5.13 -17.33 -11.03
C LEU A 64 3.62 -17.46 -11.15
N ALA A 65 3.04 -18.64 -10.93
CA ALA A 65 1.59 -18.84 -10.98
C ALA A 65 0.90 -18.17 -9.79
N ILE A 66 1.46 -18.27 -8.59
CA ILE A 66 0.97 -17.56 -7.39
C ILE A 66 1.17 -16.05 -7.56
N GLU A 67 2.30 -15.61 -8.10
CA GLU A 67 2.59 -14.21 -8.39
C GLU A 67 1.64 -13.66 -9.46
N ALA A 68 1.34 -14.42 -10.51
CA ALA A 68 0.35 -14.09 -11.54
C ALA A 68 -1.10 -14.16 -11.03
N GLU A 69 -1.42 -15.03 -10.07
CA GLU A 69 -2.72 -15.01 -9.38
C GLU A 69 -2.85 -13.81 -8.43
N MET A 70 -1.76 -13.40 -7.79
CA MET A 70 -1.70 -12.25 -6.89
C MET A 70 -1.51 -10.91 -7.60
N MET A 71 -1.09 -10.93 -8.86
CA MET A 71 -0.97 -9.79 -9.77
C MET A 71 -1.72 -10.12 -11.06
N PRO A 72 -3.04 -9.90 -11.14
CA PRO A 72 -3.74 -10.13 -12.39
C PRO A 72 -3.09 -9.28 -13.50
N ASP A 73 -2.76 -9.91 -14.63
CA ASP A 73 -2.18 -9.29 -15.83
C ASP A 73 -3.02 -8.13 -16.39
N SER A 74 -4.21 -7.92 -15.85
CA SER A 74 -5.08 -6.79 -16.14
C SER A 74 -5.60 -6.24 -14.82
N PRO A 75 -5.50 -4.93 -14.55
CA PRO A 75 -6.29 -4.34 -13.48
C PRO A 75 -7.75 -4.74 -13.75
N SER A 76 -8.48 -5.14 -12.70
CA SER A 76 -9.87 -5.58 -12.82
C SER A 76 -10.62 -4.66 -13.79
N GLU A 77 -11.42 -5.23 -14.70
CA GLU A 77 -12.36 -4.49 -15.60
C GLU A 77 -13.35 -3.55 -14.83
N GLU A 78 -13.16 -3.39 -13.53
CA GLU A 78 -13.94 -2.70 -12.53
C GLU A 78 -13.28 -1.41 -11.99
N LEU A 79 -12.03 -1.05 -12.37
CA LEU A 79 -11.47 0.18 -11.81
C LEU A 79 -12.34 1.37 -12.23
N ASP A 80 -12.81 2.08 -11.21
CA ASP A 80 -13.69 3.23 -11.29
C ASP A 80 -13.36 4.14 -10.10
N GLU A 81 -12.23 4.81 -10.20
CA GLU A 81 -11.72 5.69 -9.15
C GLU A 81 -11.83 7.16 -9.57
N PRO A 82 -12.21 8.06 -8.64
CA PRO A 82 -12.19 9.48 -8.95
C PRO A 82 -10.75 9.93 -9.22
N GLY A 83 -10.60 10.93 -10.09
CA GLY A 83 -9.35 11.70 -10.14
C GLY A 83 -9.18 12.60 -8.92
N ILE A 84 -8.07 13.31 -8.88
CA ILE A 84 -7.71 14.19 -7.76
C ILE A 84 -8.42 15.53 -7.93
N TYR A 85 -9.42 15.81 -7.08
CA TYR A 85 -10.17 17.09 -7.09
C TYR A 85 -9.57 18.17 -6.19
N ASN A 86 -8.96 17.79 -5.07
CA ASN A 86 -8.44 18.71 -4.06
C ASN A 86 -6.91 18.66 -4.04
N ALA A 87 -6.31 18.71 -5.23
CA ALA A 87 -4.87 18.76 -5.38
C ALA A 87 -4.30 19.97 -4.64
N ARG A 88 -3.16 19.77 -3.97
CA ARG A 88 -2.40 20.87 -3.40
C ARG A 88 -1.45 21.42 -4.45
N PHE A 89 -1.49 22.72 -4.64
CA PHE A 89 -0.60 23.45 -5.52
C PHE A 89 0.36 24.30 -4.70
N TYR A 90 1.58 24.43 -5.22
CA TYR A 90 2.68 25.11 -4.56
C TYR A 90 3.21 26.24 -5.44
N GLU A 91 3.78 27.26 -4.82
CA GLU A 91 4.54 28.27 -5.54
C GLU A 91 5.92 27.73 -5.95
N VAL A 92 6.51 28.30 -7.01
CA VAL A 92 7.88 28.00 -7.48
C VAL A 92 8.90 27.99 -6.35
N LYS A 93 8.77 28.90 -5.37
CA LYS A 93 9.71 29.01 -4.24
C LYS A 93 9.64 27.83 -3.26
N GLN A 94 8.52 27.11 -3.21
CA GLN A 94 8.24 26.03 -2.26
C GLN A 94 8.66 24.65 -2.79
N VAL A 95 8.86 24.52 -4.09
CA VAL A 95 9.23 23.26 -4.74
C VAL A 95 10.74 23.15 -4.95
N VAL A 96 11.24 21.92 -4.96
CA VAL A 96 12.62 21.58 -5.33
C VAL A 96 12.59 20.25 -6.07
N PHE A 97 13.02 20.22 -7.32
CA PHE A 97 13.26 19.02 -8.10
C PHE A 97 14.13 19.42 -9.30
N PRO A 98 14.78 18.46 -9.99
CA PRO A 98 15.72 18.77 -11.06
C PRO A 98 15.11 19.63 -12.16
N ASP A 99 15.95 20.46 -12.77
CA ASP A 99 15.55 21.44 -13.79
C ASP A 99 15.18 20.79 -15.14
N ASP A 100 15.68 19.58 -15.36
CA ASP A 100 15.41 18.72 -16.51
C ASP A 100 14.20 17.80 -16.32
N GLU A 101 13.53 17.85 -15.15
CA GLU A 101 12.25 17.16 -14.96
C GLU A 101 11.20 17.65 -15.95
N TYR A 102 10.37 16.73 -16.44
CA TYR A 102 9.28 17.08 -17.34
C TYR A 102 8.04 17.54 -16.58
N VAL A 103 7.41 18.58 -17.10
CA VAL A 103 6.12 19.07 -16.63
C VAL A 103 5.13 19.19 -17.79
N ILE A 104 3.84 19.03 -17.47
CA ILE A 104 2.74 19.48 -18.31
C ILE A 104 2.47 20.94 -17.93
N GLY A 105 2.72 21.87 -18.83
CA GLY A 105 2.38 23.28 -18.67
C GLY A 105 0.97 23.56 -19.19
N VAL A 106 0.15 24.21 -18.37
CA VAL A 106 -1.17 24.73 -18.76
C VAL A 106 -1.26 26.20 -18.38
N GLU A 107 -1.66 27.04 -19.34
CA GLU A 107 -1.92 28.47 -19.11
C GLU A 107 -3.38 28.79 -19.44
N VAL A 108 -4.07 29.47 -18.50
CA VAL A 108 -5.46 29.89 -18.65
C VAL A 108 -5.65 31.30 -18.14
N ASN A 109 -6.12 32.21 -19.01
CA ASN A 109 -6.43 33.59 -18.65
C ASN A 109 -5.30 34.29 -17.87
N GLY A 110 -4.04 34.09 -18.29
CA GLY A 110 -2.84 34.65 -17.65
C GLY A 110 -2.39 33.95 -16.37
N HIS A 111 -3.06 32.86 -15.95
CA HIS A 111 -2.65 32.03 -14.83
C HIS A 111 -1.99 30.76 -15.37
N ALA A 112 -0.84 30.38 -14.81
CA ALA A 112 -0.07 29.23 -15.27
C ALA A 112 0.05 28.17 -14.18
N CYS A 113 -0.06 26.90 -14.55
CA CYS A 113 0.21 25.76 -13.68
C CYS A 113 1.08 24.72 -14.38
N ALA A 114 2.09 24.22 -13.66
CA ALA A 114 2.89 23.06 -14.03
C ALA A 114 2.40 21.81 -13.29
N TYR A 115 2.32 20.68 -13.98
CA TYR A 115 2.07 19.37 -13.38
C TYR A 115 3.30 18.49 -13.61
N LEU A 116 3.99 18.14 -12.53
CA LEU A 116 5.18 17.30 -12.59
C LEU A 116 4.80 15.88 -13.03
N LEU A 117 5.38 15.40 -14.14
CA LEU A 117 5.08 14.05 -14.67
C LEU A 117 5.41 12.98 -13.64
N ALA A 118 6.58 13.08 -13.00
CA ALA A 118 6.99 12.16 -11.93
C ALA A 118 5.99 12.09 -10.77
N GLY A 119 5.28 13.19 -10.49
CA GLY A 119 4.23 13.26 -9.48
C GLY A 119 2.87 12.73 -9.95
N MET A 120 2.78 12.22 -11.18
CA MET A 120 1.57 11.62 -11.76
C MET A 120 1.80 10.15 -12.16
N ASN A 121 2.93 9.56 -11.79
CA ASN A 121 3.32 8.18 -12.16
C ASN A 121 2.74 7.09 -11.25
N ASP A 122 2.10 7.45 -10.14
CA ASP A 122 1.46 6.46 -9.28
C ASP A 122 0.06 6.11 -9.80
N ILE A 123 -0.37 4.88 -9.51
CA ILE A 123 -1.60 4.26 -10.07
C ILE A 123 -2.89 5.08 -9.83
N ASP A 124 -2.91 5.91 -8.78
CA ASP A 124 -4.01 6.76 -8.37
C ASP A 124 -3.81 8.25 -8.71
N GLN A 125 -2.74 8.61 -9.43
CA GLN A 125 -2.33 9.99 -9.69
C GLN A 125 -2.33 10.40 -11.17
N HIS A 126 -2.83 9.52 -12.05
CA HIS A 126 -2.93 9.76 -13.49
C HIS A 126 -3.92 10.86 -13.89
N ILE A 127 -4.87 11.24 -13.02
CA ILE A 127 -5.95 12.18 -13.34
C ILE A 127 -6.05 13.26 -12.27
N VAL A 128 -5.88 14.52 -12.68
CA VAL A 128 -6.00 15.71 -11.81
C VAL A 128 -7.05 16.66 -12.37
N HIS A 129 -8.09 16.93 -11.58
CA HIS A 129 -9.08 17.97 -11.88
C HIS A 129 -8.60 19.29 -11.31
N HIS A 130 -8.65 20.36 -12.11
CA HIS A 130 -8.22 21.68 -11.67
C HIS A 130 -9.16 22.76 -12.21
N GLN A 131 -9.45 23.72 -11.35
CA GLN A 131 -10.02 25.01 -11.71
C GLN A 131 -8.95 26.09 -11.61
N LEU A 132 -8.52 26.64 -12.74
CA LEU A 132 -7.50 27.70 -12.81
C LEU A 132 -8.01 28.86 -13.66
N GLY A 133 -7.85 30.10 -13.20
CA GLY A 133 -8.24 31.29 -13.97
C GLY A 133 -9.73 31.31 -14.37
N GLY A 134 -10.61 30.68 -13.58
CA GLY A 134 -12.05 30.56 -13.86
C GLY A 134 -12.45 29.47 -14.85
N GLN A 135 -11.50 28.66 -15.32
CA GLN A 135 -11.74 27.54 -16.23
C GLN A 135 -11.55 26.21 -15.50
N GLU A 136 -12.48 25.28 -15.69
CA GLU A 136 -12.37 23.90 -15.21
C GLU A 136 -11.84 23.00 -16.31
N PHE A 137 -10.85 22.18 -15.97
CA PHE A 137 -10.27 21.21 -16.89
C PHE A 137 -9.71 20.02 -16.11
N THR A 138 -9.40 18.95 -16.84
CA THR A 138 -8.79 17.74 -16.29
C THR A 138 -7.50 17.46 -17.01
N VAL A 139 -6.40 17.32 -16.27
CA VAL A 139 -5.10 16.89 -16.77
C VAL A 139 -4.98 15.40 -16.57
N THR A 140 -4.60 14.68 -17.62
CA THR A 140 -4.38 13.25 -17.59
C THR A 140 -2.98 12.93 -18.10
N TYR A 141 -2.32 11.97 -17.44
CA TYR A 141 -1.02 11.47 -17.86
C TYR A 141 -0.94 9.97 -17.60
N CYS A 142 -0.58 9.19 -18.61
CA CYS A 142 -0.22 7.79 -18.49
C CYS A 142 1.30 7.65 -18.57
N ASP A 143 1.93 7.15 -17.52
CA ASP A 143 3.37 6.92 -17.46
C ASP A 143 3.80 5.78 -18.39
N LYS A 144 2.94 4.78 -18.61
CA LYS A 144 3.20 3.63 -19.48
C LYS A 144 3.24 3.98 -20.96
N SER A 145 2.24 4.72 -21.46
CA SER A 145 2.16 5.13 -22.87
C SER A 145 2.76 6.51 -23.13
N GLU A 146 3.23 7.20 -22.09
CA GLU A 146 3.60 8.62 -22.09
C GLU A 146 2.51 9.57 -22.61
N CYS A 147 1.25 9.13 -22.69
CA CYS A 147 0.15 9.91 -23.23
C CYS A 147 -0.25 11.03 -22.27
N ILE A 148 -0.31 12.26 -22.81
CA ILE A 148 -0.78 13.45 -22.11
C ILE A 148 -2.03 13.94 -22.82
N ALA A 149 -3.10 14.15 -22.05
CA ALA A 149 -4.27 14.84 -22.55
C ALA A 149 -4.83 15.79 -21.48
N VAL A 150 -5.23 16.98 -21.92
CA VAL A 150 -5.94 17.94 -21.08
C VAL A 150 -7.31 18.17 -21.70
N TYR A 151 -8.37 17.98 -20.91
CA TYR A 151 -9.74 18.10 -21.36
C TYR A 151 -10.44 19.27 -20.71
N ASP A 152 -11.11 20.09 -21.53
CA ASP A 152 -11.99 21.18 -21.11
C ASP A 152 -13.25 20.57 -20.45
N LYS A 153 -13.57 20.98 -19.21
CA LYS A 153 -14.82 20.60 -18.54
C LYS A 153 -15.93 21.65 -18.70
N ALA A 154 -15.71 22.74 -19.43
CA ALA A 154 -16.73 23.76 -19.63
C ALA A 154 -17.99 23.15 -20.27
N GLY A 155 -19.12 23.26 -19.57
CA GLY A 155 -20.43 22.87 -20.08
C GLY A 155 -20.82 21.40 -19.88
N THR A 156 -20.03 20.61 -19.14
CA THR A 156 -20.42 19.24 -18.74
C THR A 156 -20.33 19.06 -17.21
N THR A 157 -21.26 18.31 -16.65
CA THR A 157 -21.20 17.86 -15.25
C THR A 157 -20.66 16.45 -15.12
N ALA A 158 -20.45 15.74 -16.23
CA ALA A 158 -19.90 14.39 -16.20
C ALA A 158 -18.48 14.40 -15.62
N GLU A 159 -18.18 13.36 -14.84
CA GLU A 159 -16.86 13.17 -14.27
C GLU A 159 -15.94 12.46 -15.28
N ILE A 160 -14.66 12.81 -15.24
CA ILE A 160 -13.60 12.10 -15.94
C ILE A 160 -12.92 11.27 -14.85
N ARG A 161 -12.97 9.94 -14.94
CA ARG A 161 -12.57 9.04 -13.86
C ARG A 161 -11.54 8.03 -14.36
N ASN A 162 -10.78 7.45 -13.44
CA ASN A 162 -9.78 6.43 -13.77
C ASN A 162 -10.50 5.10 -14.03
N GLY A 163 -10.38 4.61 -15.26
CA GLY A 163 -10.99 3.37 -15.73
C GLY A 163 -10.05 2.17 -15.72
N GLY A 164 -8.84 2.31 -15.17
CA GLY A 164 -7.79 1.29 -15.21
C GLY A 164 -6.92 1.39 -16.45
N PHE A 165 -6.37 0.27 -16.89
CA PHE A 165 -5.49 0.20 -18.05
C PHE A 165 -5.96 -0.87 -19.04
N SER A 166 -5.84 -0.57 -20.33
CA SER A 166 -5.89 -1.51 -21.44
C SER A 166 -4.48 -1.70 -21.96
N GLY A 167 -3.82 -2.77 -21.52
CA GLY A 167 -2.39 -2.96 -21.75
C GLY A 167 -1.57 -1.81 -21.19
N GLU A 168 -0.96 -1.01 -22.07
CA GLU A 168 -0.11 0.15 -21.72
C GLU A 168 -0.86 1.48 -21.74
N THR A 169 -2.14 1.50 -22.11
CA THR A 169 -2.92 2.74 -22.25
C THR A 169 -3.89 2.91 -21.09
N LEU A 170 -3.93 4.12 -20.53
CA LEU A 170 -4.90 4.51 -19.51
C LEU A 170 -6.32 4.50 -20.11
N TRP A 171 -7.26 3.90 -19.39
CA TRP A 171 -8.69 4.06 -19.65
C TRP A 171 -9.26 5.21 -18.84
N ILE A 172 -10.02 6.06 -19.53
CA ILE A 172 -10.82 7.12 -18.94
C ILE A 172 -12.27 6.68 -18.94
N LEU A 173 -12.90 6.79 -17.77
CA LEU A 173 -14.34 6.69 -17.61
C LEU A 173 -14.95 8.08 -17.77
N TYR A 174 -15.84 8.23 -18.75
CA TYR A 174 -16.60 9.44 -18.98
C TYR A 174 -18.05 9.10 -19.32
N ASP A 175 -18.99 9.67 -18.57
CA ASP A 175 -20.44 9.44 -18.74
C ASP A 175 -20.85 7.95 -18.77
N GLY A 176 -20.20 7.14 -17.93
CA GLY A 176 -20.45 5.70 -17.84
C GLY A 176 -19.86 4.86 -18.98
N GLN A 177 -19.10 5.48 -19.89
CA GLN A 177 -18.40 4.81 -20.97
C GLN A 177 -16.88 4.85 -20.75
N ARG A 178 -16.18 3.80 -21.18
CA ARG A 178 -14.72 3.73 -21.15
C ARG A 178 -14.14 4.08 -22.49
N PHE A 179 -13.06 4.85 -22.47
CA PHE A 179 -12.29 5.20 -23.63
C PHE A 179 -10.80 5.07 -23.32
N GLU A 180 -10.00 4.62 -24.28
CA GLU A 180 -8.55 4.81 -24.23
C GLU A 180 -8.25 6.31 -24.23
N GLN A 181 -7.29 6.74 -23.41
CA GLN A 181 -6.96 8.16 -23.21
C GLN A 181 -6.65 8.89 -24.53
N ASP A 182 -6.07 8.19 -25.50
CA ASP A 182 -5.70 8.69 -26.83
C ASP A 182 -6.75 8.42 -27.92
N ALA A 183 -7.92 7.90 -27.55
CA ALA A 183 -9.00 7.66 -28.50
C ALA A 183 -9.50 8.97 -29.13
N GLU A 184 -9.77 8.95 -30.44
CA GLU A 184 -10.27 10.13 -31.17
C GLU A 184 -11.76 10.39 -30.90
N GLU A 185 -12.49 9.35 -30.53
CA GLU A 185 -13.94 9.35 -30.33
C GLU A 185 -14.40 9.82 -28.93
N ILE A 186 -13.47 10.11 -28.01
CA ILE A 186 -13.83 10.59 -26.67
C ILE A 186 -14.62 11.89 -26.83
N PRO A 187 -15.84 11.99 -26.27
CA PRO A 187 -16.68 13.19 -26.37
C PRO A 187 -16.21 14.31 -25.41
N LEU A 188 -14.89 14.50 -25.30
CA LEU A 188 -14.22 15.51 -24.50
C LEU A 188 -13.44 16.45 -25.41
N LYS A 189 -13.59 17.75 -25.20
CA LYS A 189 -12.87 18.76 -25.96
C LYS A 189 -11.46 18.92 -25.40
N SER A 190 -10.44 18.78 -26.24
CA SER A 190 -9.05 19.03 -25.82
C SER A 190 -8.84 20.49 -25.41
N PHE A 191 -7.96 20.69 -24.43
CA PHE A 191 -7.54 21.98 -23.92
C PHE A 191 -6.02 22.17 -24.14
N PRO A 192 -5.55 23.38 -24.49
CA PRO A 192 -4.13 23.60 -24.77
C PRO A 192 -3.22 23.25 -23.59
N SER A 193 -2.13 22.54 -23.87
CA SER A 193 -1.07 22.20 -22.93
C SER A 193 0.25 21.95 -23.65
N VAL A 194 1.36 21.91 -22.91
CA VAL A 194 2.70 21.65 -23.45
C VAL A 194 3.49 20.71 -22.53
N LYS A 195 4.14 19.68 -23.07
CA LYS A 195 5.20 18.93 -22.37
C LYS A 195 6.52 19.68 -22.57
N THR A 196 7.15 20.12 -21.49
CA THR A 196 8.41 20.87 -21.52
C THR A 196 9.21 20.57 -20.25
N THR A 197 10.46 21.01 -20.18
CA THR A 197 11.26 20.89 -18.96
C THR A 197 10.81 21.91 -17.92
N TRP A 198 11.03 21.59 -16.64
CA TRP A 198 10.76 22.51 -15.54
C TRP A 198 11.52 23.83 -15.69
N ALA A 199 12.78 23.77 -16.14
CA ALA A 199 13.59 24.95 -16.40
C ALA A 199 12.98 25.89 -17.43
N GLU A 200 12.56 25.36 -18.57
CA GLU A 200 11.95 26.15 -19.64
C GLU A 200 10.61 26.75 -19.21
N TRP A 201 9.78 25.96 -18.53
CA TRP A 201 8.47 26.42 -18.06
C TRP A 201 8.58 27.53 -17.03
N LYS A 202 9.37 27.33 -15.96
CA LYS A 202 9.49 28.31 -14.87
C LYS A 202 10.19 29.61 -15.32
N GLN A 203 11.01 29.54 -16.37
CA GLN A 203 11.60 30.74 -16.98
C GLN A 203 10.54 31.61 -17.64
N GLN A 204 9.56 30.99 -18.32
CA GLN A 204 8.48 31.69 -19.02
C GLN A 204 7.35 32.10 -18.05
N HIS A 205 7.10 31.29 -17.02
CA HIS A 205 6.02 31.47 -16.05
C HIS A 205 6.56 31.46 -14.60
N PRO A 206 7.26 32.51 -14.16
CA PRO A 206 7.90 32.55 -12.84
C PRO A 206 6.92 32.56 -11.66
N GLU A 207 5.66 32.89 -11.91
CA GLU A 207 4.57 32.89 -10.91
C GLU A 207 3.68 31.64 -11.02
N THR A 208 4.10 30.62 -11.79
CA THR A 208 3.32 29.40 -11.99
C THR A 208 3.05 28.67 -10.67
N LEU A 209 1.84 28.14 -10.55
CA LEU A 209 1.55 27.11 -9.56
C LEU A 209 2.15 25.77 -10.00
N VAL A 210 2.45 24.91 -9.04
CA VAL A 210 3.08 23.61 -9.30
C VAL A 210 2.33 22.51 -8.56
N TYR A 211 1.91 21.50 -9.30
CA TYR A 211 1.46 20.22 -8.77
C TYR A 211 2.63 19.23 -8.80
N VAL A 212 2.94 18.63 -7.65
CA VAL A 212 4.10 17.74 -7.46
C VAL A 212 3.73 16.29 -7.17
N GLY A 213 2.45 15.94 -7.23
CA GLY A 213 1.96 14.62 -6.81
C GLY A 213 1.65 14.51 -5.32
N LEU A 214 1.09 13.35 -4.95
CA LEU A 214 0.81 12.93 -3.57
C LEU A 214 1.94 12.07 -2.98
N GLY A 215 2.95 11.69 -3.77
CA GLY A 215 4.06 10.81 -3.36
C GLY A 215 5.43 11.25 -3.89
N MET A 216 6.49 11.03 -3.10
CA MET A 216 7.89 11.40 -3.39
C MET A 216 8.56 10.39 -4.33
N SER A 217 8.10 10.25 -5.57
CA SER A 217 8.68 9.27 -6.51
C SER A 217 10.15 9.56 -6.86
N HIS A 218 10.61 10.80 -6.75
CA HIS A 218 11.95 11.26 -7.21
C HIS A 218 12.76 12.06 -6.17
N GLY A 219 12.58 11.78 -4.87
CA GLY A 219 13.25 12.52 -3.79
C GLY A 219 12.42 13.69 -3.28
N PRO A 220 13.00 14.65 -2.52
CA PRO A 220 12.23 15.77 -2.00
C PRO A 220 11.73 16.62 -3.16
N THR A 221 10.42 16.75 -3.32
CA THR A 221 9.78 17.65 -4.30
C THR A 221 9.44 19.01 -3.70
N LEU A 222 9.48 19.10 -2.37
CA LEU A 222 9.20 20.29 -1.58
C LEU A 222 10.45 20.66 -0.78
N LYS A 223 10.67 21.97 -0.61
CA LYS A 223 11.73 22.45 0.28
C LYS A 223 11.31 22.24 1.74
N ASP A 224 12.29 21.93 2.59
CA ASP A 224 12.11 21.98 4.03
C ASP A 224 11.72 23.41 4.46
N GLU A 225 10.74 23.52 5.36
CA GLU A 225 10.26 24.81 5.91
C GLU A 225 11.29 25.52 6.79
#